data_AF-A0A937DRU6-F1
#
_entry.id   AF-A0A937DRU6-F1
#
_cell.length_a   1.000
_cell.length_b   1.000
_cell.length_c   1.000
_cell.angle_alpha   90.00
_cell.angle_beta   90.00
_cell.angle_gamma   90.00
#
_symmetry.space_group_name_H-M   'P 1'
#
loop_
_entity.id
_entity.type
_entity.pdbx_description
1 polymer ?
#
loop_
_entity_poly.entity_id
_entity_poly.type
_entity_poly.pdbx_seq_one_letter_code
_entity_poly.pdbx_strand_id
1 'polypeptide(L)'
;STGKRSLADEYVSVYKLNQKWEKNSKVGKTISFAPNATLRDRLKDSLLQQVIIKKILEKELVIAKPDKKLGFFELAVSTRSEMLSLVFCERLLKVATDFYIEAKTRRLTANVQRLQRKADSLLFALNRKTYSAADASRQLLDVNPVYAVPEVSAEITSRDKVMQATIYAEIVKNLEISKTSLIQETPTVQIVDAPVLPLKDDKTDWWLGMLAGAALLVLIVGVGIVAFRK
;
A
#
# COMPACT_ATOMS: atom_id res chain seq x y z
N SER A 1 -11.53 9.55 -12.37
CA SER A 1 -11.19 8.37 -13.21
C SER A 1 -12.47 7.77 -13.78
N THR A 2 -12.74 8.02 -15.05
CA THR A 2 -13.82 7.38 -15.82
C THR A 2 -13.57 5.88 -15.90
N GLY A 3 -14.35 5.09 -15.16
CA GLY A 3 -14.15 3.66 -14.88
C GLY A 3 -14.33 2.68 -16.04
N LYS A 4 -13.79 2.98 -17.23
CA LYS A 4 -13.86 2.09 -18.41
C LYS A 4 -12.51 1.49 -18.84
N ARG A 5 -11.37 2.01 -18.39
CA ARG A 5 -10.03 1.53 -18.78
C ARG A 5 -9.12 1.35 -17.57
N SER A 6 -8.44 0.21 -17.51
CA SER A 6 -7.39 -0.07 -16.52
C SER A 6 -6.02 0.39 -17.04
N LEU A 7 -5.03 0.52 -16.13
CA LEU A 7 -3.63 0.77 -16.54
C LEU A 7 -3.09 -0.35 -17.44
N ALA A 8 -3.57 -1.58 -17.24
CA ALA A 8 -3.22 -2.71 -18.10
C ALA A 8 -3.80 -2.53 -19.52
N ASP A 9 -5.02 -2.00 -19.66
CA ASP A 9 -5.58 -1.66 -20.98
C ASP A 9 -4.78 -0.54 -21.65
N GLU A 10 -4.37 0.47 -20.89
CA GLU A 10 -3.53 1.55 -21.39
C GLU A 10 -2.15 1.04 -21.84
N TYR A 11 -1.52 0.18 -21.05
CA TYR A 11 -0.29 -0.52 -21.41
C TYR A 11 -0.45 -1.31 -22.71
N VAL A 12 -1.51 -2.12 -22.83
CA VAL A 12 -1.80 -2.90 -24.03
C VAL A 12 -1.95 -2.01 -25.27
N SER A 13 -2.58 -0.85 -25.12
CA SER A 13 -2.75 0.12 -26.21
C SER A 13 -1.40 0.73 -26.66
N VAL A 14 -0.56 1.14 -25.71
CA VAL A 14 0.75 1.76 -25.94
C VAL A 14 1.72 0.77 -26.62
N TYR A 15 1.69 -0.50 -26.25
CA TYR A 15 2.54 -1.54 -26.84
C TYR A 15 1.92 -2.24 -28.06
N LYS A 16 0.70 -1.86 -28.46
CA LYS A 16 -0.08 -2.48 -29.55
C LYS A 16 -0.19 -4.01 -29.38
N LEU A 17 -0.37 -4.49 -28.14
CA LEU A 17 -0.38 -5.92 -27.84
C LEU A 17 -1.63 -6.62 -28.38
N ASN A 18 -2.76 -5.93 -28.47
CA ASN A 18 -3.99 -6.49 -29.05
C ASN A 18 -3.77 -7.02 -30.48
N GLN A 19 -3.07 -6.26 -31.32
CA GLN A 19 -2.74 -6.69 -32.69
C GLN A 19 -1.83 -7.93 -32.73
N LYS A 20 -0.97 -8.11 -31.72
CA LYS A 20 -0.09 -9.28 -31.62
C LYS A 20 -0.85 -10.51 -31.12
N TRP A 21 -1.80 -10.31 -30.22
CA TRP A 21 -2.62 -11.37 -29.65
C TRP A 21 -3.69 -11.88 -30.63
N GLU A 22 -4.27 -11.00 -31.45
CA GLU A 22 -5.18 -11.38 -32.53
C GLU A 22 -4.49 -12.28 -33.57
N LYS A 23 -3.21 -12.02 -33.87
CA LYS A 23 -2.41 -12.83 -34.80
C LYS A 23 -1.93 -14.16 -34.20
N ASN A 24 -2.03 -14.34 -32.88
CA ASN A 24 -1.54 -15.54 -32.21
C ASN A 24 -2.68 -16.55 -32.04
N SER A 25 -2.49 -17.76 -32.57
CA SER A 25 -3.46 -18.86 -32.50
C SER A 25 -3.90 -19.23 -31.09
N LYS A 26 -3.10 -18.91 -30.05
CA LYS A 26 -3.44 -19.23 -28.64
C LYS A 26 -4.36 -18.21 -27.96
N VAL A 27 -4.49 -17.00 -28.49
CA VAL A 27 -5.29 -15.92 -27.89
C VAL A 27 -6.45 -15.53 -28.79
N GLY A 28 -6.17 -15.21 -30.06
CA GLY A 28 -7.17 -15.02 -31.12
C GLY A 28 -8.28 -13.99 -30.86
N LYS A 29 -8.18 -13.18 -29.80
CA LYS A 29 -9.22 -12.25 -29.34
C LYS A 29 -8.60 -11.00 -28.74
N THR A 30 -9.27 -9.87 -28.92
CA THR A 30 -8.97 -8.63 -28.21
C THR A 30 -9.38 -8.78 -26.74
N ILE A 31 -8.48 -8.46 -25.82
CA ILE A 31 -8.70 -8.64 -24.38
C ILE A 31 -8.73 -7.28 -23.70
N SER A 32 -9.72 -7.09 -22.84
CA SER A 32 -9.77 -5.96 -21.91
C SER A 32 -9.69 -6.41 -20.46
N PHE A 33 -8.93 -5.63 -19.70
CA PHE A 33 -8.63 -5.75 -18.28
C PHE A 33 -9.50 -4.81 -17.42
N ALA A 34 -10.65 -4.37 -17.94
CA ALA A 34 -11.56 -3.49 -17.21
C ALA A 34 -11.97 -4.10 -15.83
N PRO A 35 -12.03 -3.30 -14.75
CA PRO A 35 -12.27 -3.80 -13.39
C PRO A 35 -13.60 -4.55 -13.19
N ASN A 36 -14.59 -4.26 -14.04
CA ASN A 36 -15.95 -4.83 -13.96
C ASN A 36 -16.15 -6.06 -14.86
N ALA A 37 -15.08 -6.63 -15.42
CA ALA A 37 -15.19 -7.86 -16.19
C ALA A 37 -15.45 -9.04 -15.25
N THR A 38 -16.72 -9.42 -15.12
CA THR A 38 -17.15 -10.65 -14.46
C THR A 38 -16.49 -11.85 -15.14
N LEU A 39 -15.89 -12.71 -14.31
CA LEU A 39 -15.06 -13.89 -14.60
C LEU A 39 -13.55 -13.66 -14.81
N ARG A 40 -12.79 -14.15 -13.81
CA ARG A 40 -11.37 -14.46 -13.87
C ARG A 40 -11.11 -15.49 -14.96
N ASP A 41 -10.88 -15.01 -16.16
CA ASP A 41 -10.41 -15.84 -17.26
C ASP A 41 -8.91 -16.16 -17.04
N ARG A 42 -8.56 -17.45 -16.96
CA ARG A 42 -7.17 -17.92 -16.78
C ARG A 42 -6.25 -17.37 -17.87
N LEU A 43 -6.80 -17.13 -19.07
CA LEU A 43 -6.06 -16.57 -20.18
C LEU A 43 -5.68 -15.11 -19.90
N LYS A 44 -6.62 -14.29 -19.39
CA LYS A 44 -6.35 -12.90 -19.00
C LYS A 44 -5.27 -12.82 -17.92
N ASP A 45 -5.38 -13.66 -16.89
CA ASP A 45 -4.41 -13.72 -15.79
C ASP A 45 -3.01 -14.12 -16.30
N SER A 46 -2.95 -15.13 -17.18
CA SER A 46 -1.68 -15.55 -17.80
C SER A 46 -1.04 -14.44 -18.63
N LEU A 47 -1.84 -13.71 -19.43
CA LEU A 47 -1.32 -12.58 -20.22
C LEU A 47 -0.86 -11.42 -19.33
N LEU A 48 -1.60 -11.11 -18.28
CA LEU A 48 -1.22 -10.08 -17.32
C LEU A 48 0.11 -10.44 -16.64
N GLN A 49 0.21 -11.66 -16.10
CA GLN A 49 1.38 -12.10 -15.35
C GLN A 49 2.61 -12.33 -16.24
N GLN A 50 2.47 -13.12 -17.31
CA GLN A 50 3.60 -13.56 -18.12
C GLN A 50 4.06 -12.54 -19.17
N VAL A 51 3.14 -11.71 -19.69
CA VAL A 51 3.47 -10.77 -20.77
C VAL A 51 3.67 -9.36 -20.23
N ILE A 52 2.72 -8.85 -19.44
CA ILE A 52 2.75 -7.46 -18.97
C ILE A 52 3.69 -7.34 -17.77
N ILE A 53 3.37 -8.01 -16.65
CA ILE A 53 4.11 -7.86 -15.38
C ILE A 53 5.56 -8.29 -15.52
N LYS A 54 5.83 -9.45 -16.12
CA LYS A 54 7.20 -9.91 -16.35
C LYS A 54 8.02 -8.91 -17.16
N LYS A 55 7.45 -8.33 -18.22
CA LYS A 55 8.13 -7.34 -19.05
C LYS A 55 8.39 -6.03 -18.29
N ILE A 56 7.45 -5.60 -17.46
CA ILE A 56 7.63 -4.42 -16.61
C ILE A 56 8.80 -4.66 -15.65
N LEU A 57 8.82 -5.80 -14.94
CA LEU A 57 9.85 -6.13 -13.96
C LEU A 57 11.25 -6.29 -14.56
N GLU A 58 11.37 -6.84 -15.77
CA GLU A 58 12.67 -7.11 -16.39
C GLU A 58 13.26 -5.93 -17.15
N LYS A 59 12.43 -5.02 -17.70
CA LYS A 59 12.89 -4.01 -18.68
C LYS A 59 12.48 -2.58 -18.40
N GLU A 60 11.41 -2.35 -17.65
CA GLU A 60 10.77 -1.02 -17.60
C GLU A 60 10.78 -0.43 -16.19
N LEU A 61 10.86 -1.25 -15.15
CA LEU A 61 10.99 -0.83 -13.76
C LEU A 61 12.42 -1.02 -13.28
N VAL A 62 13.03 0.06 -12.79
CA VAL A 62 14.34 0.05 -12.14
C VAL A 62 14.18 0.59 -10.73
N ILE A 63 14.69 -0.17 -9.75
CA ILE A 63 14.75 0.24 -8.35
C ILE A 63 16.21 0.26 -7.95
N ALA A 64 16.72 1.44 -7.62
CA ALA A 64 18.11 1.64 -7.25
C ALA A 64 18.24 2.35 -5.91
N LYS A 65 19.39 2.15 -5.27
CA LYS A 65 19.82 2.90 -4.10
C LYS A 65 21.01 3.77 -4.53
N PRO A 66 20.81 5.07 -4.82
CA PRO A 66 21.86 5.92 -5.40
C PRO A 66 23.10 6.02 -4.51
N ASP A 67 22.90 6.12 -3.19
CA ASP A 67 23.97 6.11 -2.20
C ASP A 67 23.71 5.01 -1.16
N LYS A 68 24.70 4.13 -0.96
CA LYS A 68 24.64 3.05 0.03
C LYS A 68 24.50 3.56 1.46
N LYS A 69 25.04 4.74 1.78
CA LYS A 69 25.02 5.35 3.11
C LYS A 69 23.71 6.10 3.39
N LEU A 70 23.13 6.73 2.38
CA LEU A 70 21.88 7.49 2.54
C LEU A 70 20.65 6.57 2.49
N GLY A 71 19.51 7.06 2.98
CA GLY A 71 18.23 6.35 2.97
C GLY A 71 17.41 6.54 1.70
N PHE A 72 18.01 7.10 0.64
CA PHE A 72 17.30 7.43 -0.59
C PHE A 72 17.13 6.21 -1.49
N PHE A 73 15.93 6.07 -2.04
CA PHE A 73 15.58 5.06 -3.03
C PHE A 73 15.08 5.75 -4.27
N GLU A 74 15.55 5.28 -5.42
CA GLU A 74 15.16 5.77 -6.73
C GLU A 74 14.28 4.72 -7.41
N LEU A 75 13.11 5.17 -7.86
CA LEU A 75 12.14 4.38 -8.61
C LEU A 75 12.02 5.00 -10.00
N ALA A 76 12.55 4.33 -11.01
CA ALA A 76 12.48 4.78 -12.40
C ALA A 76 11.59 3.83 -13.22
N VAL A 77 10.66 4.41 -13.99
CA VAL A 77 9.74 3.68 -14.86
C VAL A 77 9.84 4.21 -16.29
N SER A 78 10.42 3.41 -17.19
CA SER A 78 10.56 3.75 -18.61
C SER A 78 9.54 2.99 -19.44
N THR A 79 8.60 3.70 -20.06
CA THR A 79 7.61 3.15 -20.99
C THR A 79 7.55 3.97 -22.27
N ARG A 80 6.85 3.48 -23.30
CA ARG A 80 6.70 4.20 -24.58
C ARG A 80 5.81 5.44 -24.52
N SER A 81 5.11 5.68 -23.40
CA SER A 81 4.20 6.80 -23.22
C SER A 81 4.52 7.52 -21.91
N GLU A 82 4.80 8.81 -21.99
CA GLU A 82 5.13 9.65 -20.84
C GLU A 82 4.04 9.61 -19.76
N MET A 83 2.77 9.71 -20.18
CA MET A 83 1.62 9.70 -19.27
C MET A 83 1.48 8.35 -18.54
N LEU A 84 1.73 7.24 -19.24
CA LEU A 84 1.66 5.91 -18.64
C LEU A 84 2.78 5.73 -17.60
N SER A 85 4.01 6.16 -17.92
CA SER A 85 5.13 6.14 -16.98
C SER A 85 4.83 6.93 -15.71
N LEU A 86 4.32 8.16 -15.85
CA LEU A 86 3.95 9.01 -14.71
C LEU A 86 2.91 8.33 -13.82
N VAL A 87 1.75 7.99 -14.38
CA VAL A 87 0.63 7.45 -13.61
C VAL A 87 0.98 6.10 -12.98
N PHE A 88 1.76 5.27 -13.68
CA PHE A 88 2.23 4.00 -13.15
C PHE A 88 3.21 4.21 -11.98
N CYS A 89 4.18 5.12 -12.13
CA CYS A 89 5.15 5.47 -11.09
C CYS A 89 4.47 5.99 -9.83
N GLU A 90 3.58 6.99 -9.95
CA GLU A 90 2.85 7.57 -8.81
C GLU A 90 2.01 6.53 -8.07
N ARG A 91 1.29 5.68 -8.81
CA ARG A 91 0.44 4.65 -8.20
C ARG A 91 1.25 3.55 -7.55
N LEU A 92 2.34 3.11 -8.19
CA LEU A 92 3.24 2.12 -7.62
C LEU A 92 3.88 2.64 -6.34
N LEU A 93 4.34 3.89 -6.35
CA LEU A 93 4.91 4.56 -5.19
C LEU A 93 3.88 4.61 -4.04
N LYS A 94 2.66 5.08 -4.32
CA LYS A 94 1.58 5.12 -3.33
C LYS A 94 1.28 3.75 -2.73
N VAL A 95 1.07 2.73 -3.57
CA VAL A 95 0.77 1.37 -3.11
C VAL A 95 1.92 0.79 -2.30
N ALA A 96 3.18 1.02 -2.71
CA ALA A 96 4.35 0.56 -1.99
C ALA A 96 4.49 1.24 -0.62
N THR A 97 4.28 2.55 -0.54
CA THR A 97 4.31 3.32 0.70
C THR A 97 3.19 2.87 1.65
N ASP A 98 1.96 2.76 1.16
CA ASP A 98 0.81 2.31 1.96
C ASP A 98 1.04 0.88 2.48
N PHE A 99 1.52 -0.03 1.61
CA PHE A 99 1.84 -1.39 1.99
C PHE A 99 2.96 -1.45 3.04
N TYR A 100 3.99 -0.62 2.92
CA TYR A 100 5.09 -0.58 3.89
C TYR A 100 4.63 -0.07 5.26
N ILE A 101 3.88 1.03 5.29
CA ILE A 101 3.29 1.57 6.52
C ILE A 101 2.37 0.54 7.15
N GLU A 102 1.48 -0.07 6.37
CA GLU A 102 0.56 -1.10 6.88
C GLU A 102 1.32 -2.31 7.41
N ALA A 103 2.29 -2.84 6.66
CA ALA A 103 3.06 -4.01 7.07
C ALA A 103 3.82 -3.78 8.39
N LYS A 104 4.36 -2.57 8.61
CA LYS A 104 5.04 -2.21 9.86
C LYS A 104 4.05 -1.98 11.01
N THR A 105 2.94 -1.31 10.76
CA THR A 105 2.01 -0.89 11.82
C THR A 105 0.89 -1.89 12.11
N ARG A 106 0.68 -2.93 11.30
CA ARG A 106 -0.44 -3.89 11.40
C ARG A 106 -0.62 -4.49 12.79
N ARG A 107 0.46 -4.90 13.44
CA ARG A 107 0.40 -5.52 14.77
C ARG A 107 -0.04 -4.51 15.84
N LEU A 108 0.53 -3.30 15.79
CA LEU A 108 0.24 -2.25 16.76
C LEU A 108 -1.17 -1.69 16.59
N THR A 109 -1.58 -1.42 15.35
CA THR A 109 -2.95 -0.97 15.04
C THR A 109 -3.99 -1.99 15.52
N ALA A 110 -3.77 -3.29 15.32
CA ALA A 110 -4.64 -4.33 15.86
C ALA A 110 -4.70 -4.33 17.40
N ASN A 111 -3.56 -4.07 18.08
CA ASN A 111 -3.53 -3.97 19.54
C ASN A 111 -4.28 -2.73 20.05
N VAL A 112 -4.05 -1.56 19.43
CA VAL A 112 -4.77 -0.32 19.75
C VAL A 112 -6.28 -0.52 19.56
N GLN A 113 -6.72 -1.10 18.45
CA GLN A 113 -8.14 -1.38 18.20
C GLN A 113 -8.74 -2.32 19.25
N ARG A 114 -8.01 -3.36 19.67
CA ARG A 114 -8.45 -4.24 20.75
C ARG A 114 -8.60 -3.52 22.08
N LEU A 115 -7.61 -2.70 22.46
CA LEU A 115 -7.66 -1.93 23.70
C LEU A 115 -8.78 -0.89 23.66
N GLN A 116 -9.01 -0.24 22.52
CA GLN A 116 -10.09 0.73 22.32
C GLN A 116 -11.45 0.06 22.52
N ARG A 117 -11.72 -1.06 21.84
CA ARG A 117 -12.99 -1.81 22.00
C ARG A 117 -13.24 -2.23 23.45
N LYS A 118 -12.17 -2.65 24.16
CA LYS A 118 -12.26 -3.00 25.58
C LYS A 118 -12.55 -1.77 26.44
N ALA A 119 -11.87 -0.64 26.19
CA ALA A 119 -12.11 0.62 26.90
C ALA A 119 -13.55 1.09 26.71
N ASP A 120 -14.07 1.08 25.48
CA ASP A 120 -15.44 1.48 25.15
C ASP A 120 -16.47 0.59 25.87
N SER A 121 -16.24 -0.73 25.88
CA SER A 121 -17.12 -1.69 26.56
C SER A 121 -17.10 -1.49 28.09
N LEU A 122 -15.92 -1.26 28.67
CA LEU A 122 -15.76 -0.99 30.10
C LEU A 122 -16.39 0.35 30.49
N LEU A 123 -16.28 1.38 29.64
CA LEU A 123 -16.91 2.67 29.85
C LEU A 123 -18.43 2.53 29.91
N PHE A 124 -19.03 1.77 28.99
CA PHE A 124 -20.45 1.49 29.01
C PHE A 124 -20.88 0.76 30.30
N ALA A 125 -20.13 -0.28 30.70
CA ALA A 125 -20.39 -1.01 31.94
C ALA A 125 -20.27 -0.13 33.19
N LEU A 126 -19.23 0.72 33.23
CA LEU A 126 -18.97 1.66 34.32
C LEU A 126 -20.09 2.71 34.44
N ASN A 127 -20.58 3.24 33.31
CA ASN A 127 -21.71 4.16 33.31
C ASN A 127 -22.96 3.49 33.90
N ARG A 128 -23.25 2.24 33.50
CA ARG A 128 -24.37 1.47 34.07
C ARG A 128 -24.21 1.26 35.58
N LYS A 129 -23.04 0.85 36.05
CA LYS A 129 -22.76 0.69 37.49
C LYS A 129 -22.83 2.02 38.24
N THR A 130 -22.48 3.13 37.61
CA THR A 130 -22.61 4.46 38.21
C THR A 130 -24.07 4.83 38.44
N TYR A 131 -24.96 4.56 37.48
CA TYR A 131 -26.41 4.71 37.68
C TYR A 131 -26.92 3.80 38.81
N SER A 132 -26.55 2.51 38.80
CA SER A 132 -26.96 1.58 39.86
C SER A 132 -26.45 1.99 41.25
N ALA A 133 -25.24 2.52 41.35
CA ALA A 133 -24.69 3.03 42.62
C ALA A 133 -25.45 4.27 43.11
N ALA A 134 -25.82 5.18 42.20
CA ALA A 134 -26.60 6.36 42.53
C ALA A 134 -28.01 5.97 43.00
N ASP A 135 -28.66 5.00 42.35
CA ASP A 135 -29.99 4.53 42.75
C ASP A 135 -29.95 3.79 44.10
N ALA A 136 -28.95 2.95 44.33
CA ALA A 136 -28.75 2.30 45.63
C ALA A 136 -28.50 3.34 46.75
N SER A 137 -27.72 4.38 46.47
CA SER A 137 -27.49 5.48 47.42
C SER A 137 -28.76 6.28 47.70
N ARG A 138 -29.65 6.46 46.72
CA ARG A 138 -30.95 7.12 46.94
C ARG A 138 -31.86 6.27 47.82
N GLN A 139 -31.88 4.96 47.60
CA GLN A 139 -32.65 4.04 48.44
C GLN A 139 -32.22 4.09 49.91
N LEU A 140 -30.95 4.37 50.20
CA LEU A 140 -30.48 4.56 51.59
C LEU A 140 -31.13 5.73 52.32
N LEU A 141 -31.63 6.75 51.61
CA LEU A 141 -32.24 7.92 52.24
C LEU A 141 -33.65 7.64 52.78
N ASP A 142 -34.35 6.65 52.23
CA ASP A 142 -35.75 6.32 52.56
C ASP A 142 -35.90 5.06 53.44
N VAL A 143 -34.80 4.39 53.82
CA VAL A 143 -34.85 3.11 54.55
C VAL A 143 -34.75 3.28 56.07
N ASN A 144 -35.44 2.39 56.79
CA ASN A 144 -35.36 2.32 58.24
C ASN A 144 -33.98 1.77 58.67
N PRO A 145 -33.23 2.50 59.53
CA PRO A 145 -31.88 2.12 59.97
C PRO A 145 -31.79 0.80 60.75
N VAL A 146 -32.91 0.21 61.15
CA VAL A 146 -32.94 -1.12 61.82
C VAL A 146 -32.53 -2.26 60.87
N TYR A 147 -32.66 -2.07 59.54
CA TYR A 147 -32.30 -3.09 58.55
C TYR A 147 -30.94 -2.78 57.90
N ALA A 148 -29.94 -3.65 58.07
CA ALA A 148 -28.60 -3.49 57.48
C ALA A 148 -28.52 -3.90 55.99
N VAL A 149 -29.53 -4.58 55.45
CA VAL A 149 -29.50 -5.13 54.08
C VAL A 149 -29.33 -4.06 52.99
N PRO A 150 -30.03 -2.90 53.03
CA PRO A 150 -29.86 -1.85 52.03
C PRO A 150 -28.46 -1.22 52.04
N GLU A 151 -27.88 -1.03 53.23
CA GLU A 151 -26.53 -0.48 53.42
C GLU A 151 -25.46 -1.37 52.77
N VAL A 152 -25.54 -2.67 53.00
CA VAL A 152 -24.63 -3.65 52.38
C VAL A 152 -24.74 -3.64 50.85
N SER A 153 -25.95 -3.50 50.30
CA SER A 153 -26.17 -3.47 48.85
C SER A 153 -25.56 -2.22 48.18
N ALA A 154 -25.72 -1.06 48.82
CA ALA A 154 -25.13 0.19 48.35
C ALA A 154 -23.59 0.14 48.41
N GLU A 155 -23.02 -0.41 49.48
CA GLU A 155 -21.57 -0.57 49.63
C GLU A 155 -20.99 -1.51 48.56
N ILE A 156 -21.63 -2.66 48.31
CA ILE A 156 -21.21 -3.60 47.24
C ILE A 156 -21.22 -2.89 45.88
N THR A 157 -22.27 -2.13 45.58
CA THR A 157 -22.39 -1.44 44.28
C THR A 157 -21.37 -0.31 44.13
N SER A 158 -21.07 0.39 45.21
CA SER A 158 -20.01 1.41 45.27
C SER A 158 -18.63 0.79 45.04
N ARG A 159 -18.32 -0.31 45.73
CA ARG A 159 -17.06 -1.05 45.56
C ARG A 159 -16.90 -1.58 44.13
N ASP A 160 -17.95 -2.15 43.55
CA ASP A 160 -17.97 -2.60 42.15
C ASP A 160 -17.67 -1.47 41.18
N LYS A 161 -18.26 -0.28 41.39
CA LYS A 161 -18.00 0.92 40.59
C LYS A 161 -16.53 1.32 40.68
N VAL A 162 -15.96 1.37 41.89
CA VAL A 162 -14.54 1.71 42.09
C VAL A 162 -13.63 0.71 41.40
N MET A 163 -13.89 -0.60 41.55
CA MET A 163 -13.13 -1.64 40.86
C MET A 163 -13.16 -1.46 39.34
N GLN A 164 -14.34 -1.26 38.75
CA GLN A 164 -14.46 -1.04 37.30
C GLN A 164 -13.79 0.25 36.83
N ALA A 165 -13.86 1.32 37.62
CA ALA A 165 -13.18 2.58 37.33
C ALA A 165 -11.64 2.40 37.31
N THR A 166 -11.08 1.63 38.25
CA THR A 166 -9.65 1.32 38.29
C THR A 166 -9.21 0.51 37.06
N ILE A 167 -9.97 -0.53 36.69
CA ILE A 167 -9.68 -1.34 35.50
C ILE A 167 -9.76 -0.48 34.24
N TYR A 168 -10.78 0.38 34.12
CA TYR A 168 -10.92 1.31 33.00
C TYR A 168 -9.71 2.26 32.90
N ALA A 169 -9.29 2.87 34.02
CA ALA A 169 -8.15 3.76 34.05
C ALA A 169 -6.84 3.07 33.61
N GLU A 170 -6.62 1.82 34.03
CA GLU A 170 -5.46 1.04 33.61
C GLU A 170 -5.48 0.72 32.10
N ILE A 171 -6.65 0.36 31.56
CA ILE A 171 -6.79 0.09 30.12
C ILE A 171 -6.59 1.35 29.29
N VAL A 172 -7.11 2.50 29.72
CA VAL A 172 -6.89 3.79 29.03
C VAL A 172 -5.41 4.16 29.06
N LYS A 173 -4.73 3.99 30.20
CA LYS A 173 -3.28 4.19 30.29
C LYS A 173 -2.52 3.30 29.30
N ASN A 174 -2.85 2.01 29.24
CA ASN A 174 -2.23 1.06 28.32
C ASN A 174 -2.55 1.38 26.85
N LEU A 175 -3.73 1.92 26.57
CA LEU A 175 -4.14 2.39 25.24
C LEU A 175 -3.30 3.59 24.79
N GLU A 176 -3.09 4.59 25.65
CA GLU A 176 -2.24 5.74 25.33
C GLU A 176 -0.76 5.36 25.14
N ILE A 177 -0.25 4.43 25.94
CA ILE A 177 1.08 3.83 25.72
C ILE A 177 1.13 3.16 24.34
N SER A 178 0.14 2.33 24.01
CA SER A 178 0.11 1.63 22.72
C SER A 178 -0.04 2.58 21.53
N LYS A 179 -0.77 3.70 21.67
CA LYS A 179 -0.84 4.76 20.65
C LYS A 179 0.50 5.46 20.48
N THR A 180 1.19 5.75 21.59
CA THR A 180 2.52 6.35 21.55
C THR A 180 3.52 5.43 20.85
N SER A 181 3.51 4.13 21.15
CA SER A 181 4.32 3.13 20.43
C SER A 181 3.96 3.05 18.95
N LEU A 182 2.68 3.16 18.59
CA LEU A 182 2.26 3.20 17.19
C LEU A 182 2.84 4.41 16.45
N ILE A 183 2.80 5.59 17.06
CA ILE A 183 3.38 6.81 16.48
C ILE A 183 4.90 6.65 16.29
N GLN A 184 5.59 6.09 17.29
CA GLN A 184 7.04 5.86 17.23
C GLN A 184 7.47 4.84 16.16
N GLU A 185 6.70 3.75 15.99
CA GLU A 185 7.00 2.71 15.01
C GLU A 185 6.50 3.04 13.59
N THR A 186 5.61 4.03 13.43
CA THR A 186 5.10 4.42 12.12
C THR A 186 6.24 5.05 11.31
N PRO A 187 6.68 4.41 10.22
CA PRO A 187 7.79 4.95 9.45
C PRO A 187 7.36 6.21 8.70
N THR A 188 8.20 7.24 8.74
CA THR A 188 7.98 8.44 7.92
C THR A 188 8.61 8.23 6.55
N VAL A 189 7.77 8.03 5.52
CA VAL A 189 8.22 7.97 4.12
C VAL A 189 7.97 9.33 3.50
N GLN A 190 9.03 9.99 3.04
CA GLN A 190 8.93 11.29 2.39
C GLN A 190 9.31 11.15 0.92
N ILE A 191 8.49 11.74 0.05
CA ILE A 191 8.79 11.87 -1.37
C ILE A 191 9.69 13.08 -1.51
N VAL A 192 10.96 12.86 -1.87
CA VAL A 192 11.93 13.94 -2.07
C VAL A 192 11.73 14.56 -3.45
N ASP A 193 11.70 13.72 -4.48
CA ASP A 193 11.48 14.12 -5.86
C ASP A 193 10.19 13.49 -6.40
N ALA A 194 9.27 14.33 -6.84
CA ALA A 194 8.05 13.87 -7.51
C ALA A 194 8.33 13.56 -8.99
N PRO A 195 7.66 12.57 -9.58
CA PRO A 195 7.74 12.35 -11.02
C PRO A 195 7.14 13.57 -11.73
N VAL A 196 7.92 14.23 -12.59
CA VAL A 196 7.52 15.42 -13.35
C VAL A 196 7.53 15.15 -14.85
N LEU A 197 6.65 15.83 -15.60
CA LEU A 197 6.71 15.93 -17.06
C LEU A 197 7.41 17.25 -17.45
N PRO A 198 8.14 17.35 -18.58
CA PRO A 198 8.46 16.33 -19.58
C PRO A 198 9.81 15.63 -19.33
N LEU A 199 9.85 14.31 -19.50
CA LEU A 199 11.10 13.55 -19.51
C LEU A 199 11.84 13.81 -20.84
N LYS A 200 13.17 13.91 -20.80
CA LYS A 200 13.98 13.88 -22.02
C LYS A 200 13.78 12.52 -22.70
N ASP A 201 13.62 12.51 -24.02
CA ASP A 201 13.56 11.28 -24.80
C ASP A 201 14.88 10.48 -24.62
N ASP A 202 14.83 9.32 -23.97
CA ASP A 202 15.98 8.41 -23.80
C ASP A 202 16.34 7.64 -25.10
N LYS A 203 15.96 8.18 -26.27
CA LYS A 203 16.27 7.55 -27.55
C LYS A 203 17.74 7.79 -27.86
N THR A 204 18.47 6.72 -28.19
CA THR A 204 19.79 6.90 -28.80
C THR A 204 19.60 7.62 -30.12
N ASP A 205 20.29 8.74 -30.25
CA ASP A 205 20.29 9.55 -31.45
C ASP A 205 20.63 8.70 -32.68
N TRP A 206 19.73 8.70 -33.68
CA TRP A 206 19.86 7.86 -34.88
C TRP A 206 21.18 8.09 -35.62
N TRP A 207 21.70 9.32 -35.60
CA TRP A 207 22.95 9.71 -36.25
C TRP A 207 24.17 9.07 -35.57
N LEU A 208 24.13 8.88 -34.25
CA LEU A 208 25.19 8.23 -33.50
C LEU A 208 25.30 6.74 -33.87
N GLY A 209 24.15 6.08 -34.06
CA GLY A 209 24.08 4.72 -34.58
C GLY A 209 24.61 4.60 -36.01
N MET A 210 24.32 5.59 -36.86
CA MET A 210 24.80 5.62 -38.25
C MET A 210 26.33 5.77 -38.34
N LEU A 211 26.92 6.66 -37.52
CA LEU A 211 28.37 6.85 -37.45
C LEU A 211 29.08 5.60 -36.93
N ALA A 212 28.56 4.99 -35.86
CA ALA A 212 29.11 3.74 -35.33
C ALA A 212 29.05 2.60 -36.36
N GLY A 213 27.93 2.49 -37.09
CA GLY A 213 27.77 1.52 -38.18
C GLY A 213 28.78 1.73 -39.32
N ALA A 214 28.98 2.99 -39.76
CA ALA A 214 29.95 3.33 -40.79
C ALA A 214 31.39 3.00 -40.36
N ALA A 215 31.76 3.32 -39.12
CA ALA A 215 33.08 3.00 -38.57
C ALA A 215 33.34 1.48 -38.54
N LEU A 216 32.35 0.69 -38.12
CA LEU A 216 32.43 -0.78 -38.12
C LEU A 216 32.61 -1.34 -39.54
N LEU A 217 31.90 -0.79 -40.52
CA LEU A 217 31.96 -1.22 -41.92
C LEU A 217 33.34 -0.96 -42.52
N VAL A 218 33.93 0.22 -42.27
CA VAL A 218 35.29 0.56 -42.67
C VAL A 218 36.32 -0.40 -42.06
N LEU A 219 36.15 -0.76 -40.78
CA LEU A 219 37.04 -1.68 -40.08
C LEU A 219 36.97 -3.10 -40.67
N ILE A 220 35.77 -3.61 -40.93
CA ILE A 220 35.55 -4.93 -41.53
C ILE A 220 36.13 -4.99 -42.96
N VAL A 221 35.87 -3.97 -43.78
CA VAL A 221 36.40 -3.90 -45.15
C VAL A 221 37.93 -3.78 -45.13
N GLY A 222 38.49 -2.97 -44.23
CA GLY A 222 39.94 -2.82 -44.07
C GLY A 222 40.63 -4.13 -43.68
N VAL A 223 40.09 -4.87 -42.71
CA VAL A 223 40.62 -6.19 -42.31
C VAL A 223 40.45 -7.20 -43.44
N GLY A 224 39.33 -7.21 -44.15
CA GLY A 224 39.09 -8.08 -45.29
C GLY A 224 40.10 -7.87 -46.42
N ILE A 225 40.43 -6.61 -46.75
CA ILE A 225 41.43 -6.27 -47.76
C ILE A 225 42.83 -6.71 -47.33
N VAL A 226 43.19 -6.56 -46.05
CA VAL A 226 44.49 -6.99 -45.52
C VAL A 226 44.60 -8.52 -45.46
N ALA A 227 43.51 -9.23 -45.15
CA ALA A 227 43.48 -10.69 -45.13
C ALA A 227 43.54 -11.32 -46.53
N PHE A 228 42.95 -10.68 -47.55
CA PHE A 228 43.01 -11.13 -48.95
C PHE A 228 44.28 -10.68 -49.70
N ARG A 229 45.08 -9.78 -49.14
CA ARG A 229 46.37 -9.33 -49.71
C ARG A 229 47.58 -10.16 -49.25
N LYS A 230 47.35 -11.32 -48.64
CA LYS A 230 48.37 -12.30 -48.27
C LYS A 230 48.16 -13.58 -49.05
#